data_AF-A0A6P1BN18-F1
#
_entry.id   AF-A0A6P1BN18-F1
#
_cell.length_a   1.000
_cell.length_b   1.000
_cell.length_c   1.000
_cell.angle_alpha   90.00
_cell.angle_beta   90.00
_cell.angle_gamma   90.00
#
_symmetry.space_group_name_H-M   'P 1'
#
loop_
_entity.id
_entity.type
_entity.pdbx_description
1 polymer ?
#
loop_
_entity_poly.entity_id
_entity_poly.type
_entity_poly.pdbx_seq_one_letter_code
_entity_poly.pdbx_strand_id
1 'polypeptide(L)' 'MPIIRKPLEIPPEVARQFADKMRPFHAEDSPLKRDEIAADTAHLLLQHMPKGAKLRLADVLELFRLMR' A
#
# COMPACT_ATOMS: atom_id res chain seq x y z
N MET A 1 19.17 -25.01 1.58
CA MET A 1 18.49 -24.59 0.33
C MET A 1 18.17 -23.11 0.45
N PRO A 2 18.72 -22.23 -0.41
CA PRO A 2 18.38 -20.81 -0.36
C PRO A 2 16.93 -20.63 -0.84
N ILE A 3 16.09 -20.04 0.00
CA ILE A 3 14.73 -19.66 -0.37
C ILE A 3 14.86 -18.46 -1.31
N ILE A 4 14.77 -18.72 -2.62
CA ILE A 4 14.74 -17.70 -3.66
C ILE A 4 13.40 -16.97 -3.51
N ARG A 5 13.37 -15.94 -2.67
CA ARG A 5 12.24 -15.02 -2.62
C ARG A 5 12.26 -14.25 -3.93
N LYS A 6 11.41 -14.64 -4.89
CA LYS A 6 11.15 -13.79 -6.06
C LYS A 6 10.87 -12.38 -5.53
N PRO A 7 11.58 -11.35 -6.00
CA PRO A 7 11.24 -9.99 -5.62
C PRO A 7 9.76 -9.82 -5.91
N LEU A 8 9.00 -9.30 -4.95
CA LEU A 8 7.63 -8.89 -5.20
C LEU A 8 7.70 -7.90 -6.37
N GLU A 9 7.37 -8.37 -7.58
CA GLU A 9 7.28 -7.54 -8.78
C GLU A 9 6.01 -6.69 -8.64
N ILE A 10 6.02 -5.77 -7.69
CA ILE A 10 5.04 -4.68 -7.66
C ILE A 10 5.35 -3.84 -8.91
N PRO A 11 4.40 -3.67 -9.84
CA PRO A 11 4.63 -2.85 -11.01
C PRO A 11 5.06 -1.44 -10.58
N PRO A 12 6.04 -0.81 -11.25
CA PRO A 12 6.52 0.52 -10.88
C PRO A 12 5.39 1.56 -10.89
N GLU A 13 4.35 1.36 -11.72
CA GLU A 13 3.14 2.19 -11.73
C GLU A 13 2.36 2.12 -10.41
N VAL A 14 2.29 0.94 -9.80
CA VAL A 14 1.60 0.72 -8.51
C VAL A 14 2.38 1.37 -7.37
N ALA A 15 3.71 1.25 -7.38
CA ALA A 15 4.57 1.95 -6.43
C ALA A 15 4.43 3.48 -6.56
N ARG A 16 4.27 3.99 -7.78
CA ARG A 16 4.08 5.42 -8.05
C ARG A 16 2.72 5.91 -7.56
N GLN A 17 1.65 5.13 -7.79
CA GLN A 17 0.32 5.42 -7.26
C GLN A 17 0.29 5.38 -5.73
N PHE A 18 0.96 4.40 -5.11
CA PHE A 18 1.14 4.34 -3.66
C PHE A 18 1.81 5.61 -3.12
N ALA A 19 2.93 6.03 -3.72
CA ALA A 19 3.64 7.25 -3.33
C ALA A 19 2.81 8.53 -3.57
N ASP A 20 1.95 8.54 -4.58
CA ASP A 20 1.03 9.65 -4.81
C ASP A 20 -0.04 9.74 -3.71
N LYS A 21 -0.58 8.59 -3.26
CA LYS A 21 -1.55 8.46 -2.16
C LYS A 21 -0.94 8.69 -0.78
N MET A 22 0.38 8.55 -0.62
CA MET A 22 1.08 8.91 0.61
C MET A 22 0.95 10.40 0.95
N ARG A 23 1.06 11.29 -0.04
CA ARG A 23 1.01 12.74 0.18
C ARG A 23 -0.30 13.20 0.82
N PRO A 24 -1.50 12.86 0.28
CA PRO A 24 -2.75 13.22 0.92
C PRO A 24 -2.96 12.49 2.24
N PHE A 25 -2.43 11.26 2.43
CA PHE A 25 -2.52 10.57 3.72
C PHE A 25 -1.80 11.33 4.83
N HIS A 26 -0.61 11.86 4.55
CA HIS A 26 0.18 12.65 5.51
C HIS A 26 -0.36 14.07 5.67
N ALA A 27 -0.90 14.67 4.61
CA ALA A 27 -1.46 16.02 4.63
C ALA A 27 -2.84 16.09 5.30
N GLU A 28 -3.61 15.01 5.26
CA GLU A 28 -4.93 14.94 5.87
C GLU A 28 -4.84 14.74 7.38
N ASP A 29 -5.60 15.50 8.17
CA ASP A 29 -5.61 15.41 9.63
C ASP A 29 -6.75 14.49 10.13
N SER A 30 -7.80 14.34 9.32
CA SER A 30 -8.99 13.55 9.67
C SER A 30 -8.71 12.04 9.63
N PRO A 31 -8.93 11.30 10.73
CA PRO A 31 -8.69 9.85 10.76
C PRO A 31 -9.57 9.09 9.77
N LEU A 32 -10.84 9.49 9.61
CA LEU A 32 -11.77 8.88 8.65
C LEU A 32 -11.27 8.95 7.21
N LYS A 33 -10.73 10.10 6.80
CA LYS A 33 -10.20 10.28 5.44
C LYS A 33 -8.88 9.57 5.23
N ARG A 34 -8.04 9.48 6.27
CA ARG A 34 -6.82 8.65 6.24
C ARG A 34 -7.14 7.18 6.03
N ASP A 35 -8.16 6.66 6.71
CA ASP A 35 -8.66 5.30 6.51
C ASP A 35 -9.21 5.12 5.07
N GLU A 36 -9.91 6.10 4.52
CA GLU A 36 -10.40 6.06 3.13
C GLU A 36 -9.25 5.99 2.12
N ILE A 37 -8.20 6.83 2.28
CA ILE A 37 -7.00 6.80 1.43
C ILE A 37 -6.26 5.46 1.56
N ALA A 38 -6.16 4.93 2.77
CA ALA A 38 -5.55 3.63 3.01
C ALA A 38 -6.37 2.47 2.40
N ALA A 39 -7.71 2.54 2.45
CA ALA A 39 -8.60 1.57 1.82
C ALA A 39 -8.48 1.58 0.30
N ASP A 40 -8.50 2.77 -0.31
CA ASP A 40 -8.32 2.95 -1.75
C ASP A 40 -6.96 2.40 -2.20
N THR A 41 -5.89 2.70 -1.45
CA THR A 41 -4.54 2.21 -1.73
C THR A 41 -4.43 0.69 -1.55
N ALA A 42 -5.05 0.14 -0.51
CA ALA A 42 -5.08 -1.31 -0.27
C ALA A 42 -5.80 -2.05 -1.39
N HIS A 43 -6.92 -1.51 -1.86
CA HIS A 43 -7.67 -2.08 -2.98
C HIS A 43 -6.83 -2.09 -4.25
N LEU A 44 -6.17 -0.97 -4.57
CA LEU A 44 -5.30 -0.85 -5.72
C LEU A 44 -4.15 -1.86 -5.67
N LEU A 45 -3.47 -1.98 -4.53
CA LEU A 45 -2.40 -2.97 -4.35
C LEU A 45 -2.92 -4.41 -4.49
N LEU A 46 -4.10 -4.71 -3.94
CA LEU A 46 -4.75 -6.02 -4.08
C LEU A 46 -5.10 -6.37 -5.53
N GLN A 47 -5.51 -5.39 -6.34
CA GLN A 47 -5.81 -5.61 -7.77
C GLN A 47 -4.56 -6.01 -8.57
N HIS A 48 -3.38 -5.58 -8.15
CA HIS A 48 -2.11 -5.87 -8.83
C HIS A 48 -1.31 -7.00 -8.21
N MET A 49 -1.66 -7.45 -7.00
CA MET A 49 -0.98 -8.57 -6.37
C MET A 49 -1.46 -9.92 -6.92
N PRO A 50 -0.58 -10.94 -6.94
CA PRO A 50 -0.97 -12.28 -7.35
C PRO A 50 -2.02 -12.88 -6.41
N LYS A 51 -2.92 -13.71 -6.97
CA LYS A 51 -3.98 -14.41 -6.22
C LYS A 51 -3.38 -15.14 -5.01
N GLY A 52 -3.64 -14.63 -3.81
CA GLY A 52 -3.13 -15.17 -2.55
C GLY A 52 -2.41 -14.14 -1.66
N ALA A 53 -2.13 -12.95 -2.16
CA ALA A 53 -1.58 -11.89 -1.33
C ALA A 53 -2.64 -11.38 -0.33
N LYS A 54 -2.27 -11.37 0.95
CA LYS A 54 -3.08 -10.87 2.04
C LYS A 54 -2.57 -9.50 2.43
N LEU A 55 -3.03 -8.47 1.73
CA LEU A 55 -2.80 -7.10 2.13
C LEU A 55 -4.01 -6.61 2.93
N ARG A 56 -3.83 -6.29 4.21
CA ARG A 56 -4.90 -5.69 5.02
C ARG A 56 -4.75 -4.18 5.02
N LEU A 57 -5.86 -3.50 5.29
CA LEU A 57 -5.87 -2.05 5.52
C LEU A 57 -4.84 -1.64 6.60
N ALA A 58 -4.74 -2.43 7.67
CA ALA A 58 -3.78 -2.21 8.75
C ALA A 58 -2.32 -2.24 8.25
N ASP A 59 -1.97 -3.17 7.36
CA ASP A 59 -0.63 -3.23 6.76
C ASP A 59 -0.32 -1.97 5.94
N VAL A 60 -1.30 -1.44 5.19
CA VAL A 60 -1.13 -0.21 4.38
C VAL A 60 -1.01 1.02 5.28
N LEU A 61 -1.82 1.10 6.34
CA LEU A 61 -1.72 2.17 7.33
C LEU A 61 -0.34 2.17 8.02
N GLU A 62 0.16 0.99 8.37
CA GLU A 62 1.47 0.84 9.00
C GLU A 62 2.60 1.22 8.03
N LEU A 63 2.52 0.78 6.78
CA LEU A 63 3.43 1.19 5.70
C LEU A 63 3.46 2.70 5.52
N PHE A 64 2.30 3.35 5.48
CA PHE A 64 2.22 4.81 5.36
C PHE A 64 2.82 5.54 6.56
N ARG A 65 2.71 4.99 7.78
CA ARG A 65 3.36 5.55 8.97
C ARG A 65 4.88 5.35 8.97
N LEU A 66 5.34 4.20 8.45
CA LEU A 66 6.77 3.87 8.39
C LEU A 66 7.53 4.73 7.39
N MET A 67 6.90 5.14 6.29
CA MET A 67 7.54 5.90 5.20
C MET A 67 7.37 7.43 5.33
N ARG A 68 7.49 7.98 6.55
CA ARG A 68 7.39 9.44 6.80
C ARG A 68 8.63 10.21 6.34
#